data_AF-M9NFK6-F1
#
_entry.id   AF-M9NFK6-F1
#
_cell.length_a   1.000
_cell.length_b   1.000
_cell.length_c   1.000
_cell.angle_alpha   90.00
_cell.angle_beta   90.00
_cell.angle_gamma   90.00
#
_symmetry.space_group_name_H-M   'P 1'
#
loop_
_entity.id
_entity.type
_entity.pdbx_description
1 polymer ?
#
loop_
_entity_poly.entity_id
_entity_poly.type
_entity_poly.pdbx_seq_one_letter_code
_entity_poly.pdbx_strand_id
1 'polypeptide(L)'
;MIKLMSVKYRLCSLGSSYEVIEDACRDRSGFFSLLESRKFRIVRRCFAKYLSEGIPSYPIYYWFVLIFSLYGAIHSLSQFRRSILTNKVDGSFENPKNKRRLRMAGAFIQANIWMHLLYAALLVSPHHMAPWLFVHLGILACKLTAATIKGHFRCQGDLRTRTTINAIVYVLVIGLVYLAMRSFTTALARDVPENLRLCLKFINPLLKYVRGH
;
A
#
# COMPACT_ATOMS: atom_id res chain seq x y z
N MET A 1 -9.79 -34.11 34.20
CA MET A 1 -8.79 -33.21 34.81
C MET A 1 -9.10 -31.77 34.43
N ILE A 2 -9.61 -30.98 35.38
CA ILE A 2 -9.90 -29.55 35.17
C ILE A 2 -8.58 -28.80 35.35
N LYS A 3 -7.99 -28.27 34.27
CA LYS A 3 -6.85 -27.36 34.37
C LYS A 3 -7.36 -26.03 34.93
N LEU A 4 -7.08 -25.74 36.20
CA LEU A 4 -7.23 -24.38 36.70
C LEU A 4 -6.25 -23.49 35.94
N MET A 5 -6.78 -22.63 35.06
CA MET A 5 -6.00 -21.51 34.55
C MET A 5 -5.57 -20.64 35.74
N SER A 6 -4.30 -20.24 35.77
CA SER A 6 -3.80 -19.38 36.83
C SER A 6 -4.57 -18.07 36.87
N VAL A 7 -4.80 -17.54 38.08
CA VAL A 7 -5.50 -16.27 38.30
C VAL A 7 -4.86 -15.13 37.49
N LYS A 8 -3.54 -15.18 37.29
CA LYS A 8 -2.83 -14.24 36.40
C LYS A 8 -3.46 -14.20 35.02
N TYR A 9 -3.70 -15.35 34.38
CA TYR A 9 -4.25 -15.39 33.03
C TYR A 9 -5.66 -14.80 32.95
N ARG A 10 -6.51 -15.02 33.97
CA ARG A 10 -7.85 -14.40 34.04
C ARG A 10 -7.77 -12.89 34.22
N LEU A 11 -6.90 -12.40 35.11
CA LEU A 11 -6.70 -10.96 35.29
C LEU A 11 -6.19 -10.30 33.99
N CYS A 12 -5.34 -10.99 33.24
CA CYS A 12 -4.86 -10.52 31.95
C CYS A 12 -5.96 -10.50 30.88
N SER A 13 -6.84 -11.51 30.84
CA SER A 13 -7.93 -11.53 29.87
C SER A 13 -8.99 -10.46 30.16
N LEU A 14 -9.29 -10.20 31.44
CA LEU A 14 -10.14 -9.09 31.88
C LEU A 14 -9.48 -7.73 31.64
N GLY A 15 -8.18 -7.66 31.84
CA GLY A 15 -7.34 -6.49 31.66
C GLY A 15 -7.25 -5.96 30.23
N SER A 16 -7.71 -6.69 29.21
CA SER A 16 -7.76 -6.15 27.84
C SER A 16 -8.62 -4.88 27.71
N SER A 17 -9.50 -4.64 28.69
CA SER A 17 -10.30 -3.42 28.80
C SER A 17 -9.58 -2.26 29.51
N TYR A 18 -8.56 -2.53 30.32
CA TYR A 18 -7.87 -1.52 31.13
C TYR A 18 -6.38 -1.45 30.80
N GLU A 19 -5.94 -0.32 30.24
CA GLU A 19 -4.58 -0.13 29.70
C GLU A 19 -3.44 -0.46 30.67
N VAL A 20 -3.67 -0.27 31.97
CA VAL A 20 -2.66 -0.48 33.02
C VAL A 20 -2.39 -1.98 33.25
N ILE A 21 -3.41 -2.83 33.08
CA ILE A 21 -3.32 -4.26 33.39
C ILE A 21 -2.63 -5.02 32.25
N GLU A 22 -2.87 -4.61 31.00
CA GLU A 22 -2.24 -5.22 29.83
C GLU A 22 -0.70 -5.12 29.89
N ASP A 23 -0.15 -4.05 30.48
CA ASP A 23 1.29 -3.88 30.67
C ASP A 23 1.87 -4.76 31.79
N ALA A 24 1.10 -5.06 32.83
CA ALA A 24 1.55 -5.91 33.96
C ALA A 24 1.61 -7.40 33.59
N CYS A 25 0.78 -7.82 32.65
CA CYS A 25 0.58 -9.20 32.24
C CYS A 25 1.61 -9.74 31.24
N ARG A 26 2.62 -8.94 30.92
CA ARG A 26 3.42 -9.13 29.72
C ARG A 26 4.68 -9.94 29.94
N ASP A 27 4.90 -10.91 29.06
CA ASP A 27 6.13 -11.66 29.00
C ASP A 27 7.21 -10.81 28.29
N ARG A 28 8.24 -10.39 29.04
CA ARG A 28 9.35 -9.57 28.51
C ARG A 28 10.32 -10.37 27.64
N SER A 29 10.17 -11.69 27.55
CA SER A 29 11.15 -12.56 26.88
C SER A 29 11.06 -12.60 25.35
N GLY A 30 9.98 -12.09 24.74
CA GLY A 30 9.79 -12.14 23.29
C GLY A 30 10.59 -11.09 22.51
N PHE A 31 11.24 -11.49 21.40
CA PHE A 31 11.93 -10.58 20.46
C PHE A 31 11.00 -9.49 19.89
N PHE A 32 9.71 -9.80 19.77
CA PHE A 32 8.67 -8.85 19.34
C PHE A 32 8.26 -7.82 20.41
N SER A 33 8.78 -7.93 21.64
CA SER A 33 8.47 -6.96 22.71
C SER A 33 8.89 -5.54 22.36
N LEU A 34 9.95 -5.37 21.56
CA LEU A 34 10.44 -4.09 21.03
C LEU A 34 9.45 -3.41 20.09
N LEU A 35 8.87 -4.18 19.15
CA LEU A 35 7.84 -3.68 18.22
C LEU A 35 6.59 -3.23 18.95
N GLU A 36 6.39 -3.70 20.17
CA GLU A 36 5.22 -3.39 20.99
C GLU A 36 5.62 -2.59 22.24
N SER A 37 6.70 -1.80 22.13
CA SER A 37 7.07 -0.79 23.13
C SER A 37 5.91 0.18 23.39
N ARG A 38 5.79 0.68 24.63
CA ARG A 38 4.79 1.67 25.06
C ARG A 38 4.73 2.87 24.10
N LYS A 39 5.89 3.33 23.61
CA LYS A 39 5.99 4.42 22.63
C LYS A 39 5.32 4.06 21.31
N PHE A 40 5.55 2.86 20.78
CA PHE A 40 4.93 2.40 19.54
C PHE A 40 3.41 2.24 19.69
N ARG A 41 2.92 1.79 20.86
CA ARG A 41 1.49 1.72 21.15
C ARG A 41 0.84 3.11 21.17
N ILE A 42 1.46 4.09 21.83
CA ILE A 42 0.99 5.48 21.83
C ILE A 42 0.94 6.02 20.39
N VAL A 43 2.03 5.84 19.62
CA VAL A 43 2.07 6.27 18.20
C VAL A 43 0.98 5.57 17.39
N ARG A 44 0.82 4.25 17.53
CA ARG A 44 -0.23 3.48 16.85
C ARG A 44 -1.63 3.95 17.24
N ARG A 45 -1.89 4.29 18.50
CA ARG A 45 -3.18 4.84 18.95
C ARG A 45 -3.40 6.26 18.45
N CYS A 46 -2.41 7.13 18.49
CA CYS A 46 -2.48 8.48 17.91
C CYS A 46 -2.76 8.40 16.41
N PHE A 47 -2.08 7.50 15.71
CA PHE A 47 -2.28 7.26 14.30
C PHE A 47 -3.66 6.66 14.02
N ALA A 48 -4.11 5.68 14.82
CA ALA A 48 -5.44 5.11 14.70
C ALA A 48 -6.53 6.14 14.98
N LYS A 49 -6.34 7.03 15.97
CA LYS A 49 -7.25 8.13 16.29
C LYS A 49 -7.32 9.15 15.16
N TYR A 50 -6.16 9.56 14.63
CA TYR A 50 -6.06 10.43 13.47
C TYR A 50 -6.76 9.82 12.24
N LEU A 51 -6.65 8.50 12.08
CA LEU A 51 -7.34 7.76 11.01
C LEU A 51 -8.84 7.61 11.25
N SER A 52 -9.29 7.40 12.48
CA SER A 52 -10.71 7.23 12.80
C SER A 52 -11.47 8.55 12.76
N GLU A 53 -10.85 9.64 13.18
CA GLU A 53 -11.41 11.00 13.11
C GLU A 53 -11.27 11.62 11.70
N GLY A 54 -10.47 11.00 10.83
CA GLY A 54 -9.97 11.51 9.55
C GLY A 54 -11.00 11.74 8.42
N ILE A 55 -12.29 11.81 8.72
CA ILE A 55 -13.34 12.22 7.77
C ILE A 55 -12.97 13.50 7.00
N PRO A 56 -12.40 14.58 7.60
CA PRO A 56 -12.08 15.78 6.83
C PRO A 56 -10.95 15.56 5.81
N SER A 57 -10.21 14.45 5.90
CA SER A 57 -9.10 14.15 5.00
C SER A 57 -9.48 13.27 3.81
N TYR A 58 -10.73 12.77 3.71
CA TYR A 58 -11.15 11.93 2.58
C TYR A 58 -10.85 12.58 1.21
N PRO A 59 -11.21 13.86 0.94
CA PRO A 59 -10.94 14.48 -0.35
C PRO A 59 -9.44 14.52 -0.68
N ILE A 60 -8.60 14.74 0.34
CA ILE A 60 -7.15 14.83 0.19
C ILE A 60 -6.59 13.47 -0.26
N TYR A 61 -6.94 12.39 0.44
CA TYR A 61 -6.50 11.04 0.06
C TYR A 61 -7.05 10.60 -1.29
N TYR A 62 -8.30 10.96 -1.59
CA TYR A 62 -8.91 10.71 -2.90
C TYR A 62 -8.07 11.32 -4.03
N TRP A 63 -7.72 12.61 -3.92
CA TRP A 63 -6.91 13.30 -4.93
C TRP A 63 -5.51 12.71 -5.05
N PHE A 64 -4.86 12.38 -3.93
CA PHE A 64 -3.54 11.76 -3.98
C PHE A 64 -3.57 10.42 -4.70
N VAL A 65 -4.52 9.54 -4.39
CA VAL A 65 -4.63 8.24 -5.06
C VAL A 65 -5.02 8.41 -6.53
N LEU A 66 -5.89 9.36 -6.86
CA LEU A 66 -6.28 9.61 -8.25
C LEU A 66 -5.08 10.10 -9.07
N ILE A 67 -4.33 11.10 -8.59
CA ILE A 67 -3.12 11.61 -9.27
C ILE A 67 -2.08 10.51 -9.39
N PHE A 68 -1.85 9.77 -8.31
CA PHE A 68 -0.82 8.74 -8.27
C PHE A 68 -1.15 7.54 -9.18
N SER A 69 -2.41 7.11 -9.19
CA SER A 69 -2.87 6.04 -10.07
C SER A 69 -2.86 6.46 -11.55
N LEU A 70 -3.23 7.70 -11.85
CA LEU A 70 -3.16 8.25 -13.20
C LEU A 70 -1.70 8.34 -13.69
N TYR A 71 -0.80 8.86 -12.88
CA TYR A 71 0.63 8.92 -13.19
C TYR A 71 1.21 7.52 -13.43
N GLY A 72 0.92 6.57 -12.53
CA GLY A 72 1.36 5.20 -12.66
C GLY A 72 0.80 4.50 -13.90
N ALA A 73 -0.46 4.74 -14.25
CA ALA A 73 -1.09 4.22 -15.45
C ALA A 73 -0.43 4.76 -16.73
N ILE A 74 -0.25 6.09 -16.83
CA ILE A 74 0.43 6.72 -17.98
C ILE A 74 1.87 6.21 -18.12
N HIS A 75 2.60 6.15 -17.01
CA HIS A 75 3.99 5.71 -16.99
C HIS A 75 4.12 4.22 -17.39
N SER A 76 3.28 3.34 -16.84
CA SER A 76 3.30 1.90 -17.17
C SER A 76 2.86 1.64 -18.61
N LEU A 77 1.85 2.37 -19.11
CA LEU A 77 1.44 2.30 -20.51
C LEU A 77 2.54 2.78 -21.46
N SER A 78 3.23 3.87 -21.11
CA SER A 78 4.40 4.37 -21.85
C SER A 78 5.54 3.33 -21.89
N GLN A 79 5.85 2.67 -20.76
CA GLN A 79 6.84 1.61 -20.69
C GLN A 79 6.44 0.37 -21.51
N PHE A 80 5.17 -0.01 -21.48
CA PHE A 80 4.62 -1.08 -22.30
C PHE A 80 4.76 -0.75 -23.79
N ARG A 81 4.35 0.46 -24.20
CA ARG A 81 4.49 0.95 -25.58
C ARG A 81 5.96 0.95 -26.03
N ARG A 82 6.88 1.43 -25.20
CA ARG A 82 8.32 1.39 -25.49
C ARG A 82 8.84 -0.04 -25.62
N SER A 83 8.34 -0.97 -24.81
CA SER A 83 8.75 -2.39 -24.87
C SER A 83 8.28 -3.09 -26.15
N ILE A 84 7.16 -2.66 -26.74
CA ILE A 84 6.67 -3.13 -28.04
C ILE A 84 7.52 -2.54 -29.17
N LEU A 85 7.74 -1.21 -29.14
CA LEU A 85 8.44 -0.48 -30.20
C LEU A 85 9.95 -0.76 -30.24
N THR A 86 10.57 -1.04 -29.10
CA THR A 86 12.01 -1.30 -29.02
C THR A 86 12.30 -2.72 -29.53
N ASN A 87 12.60 -2.84 -30.82
CA ASN A 87 13.07 -4.09 -31.42
C ASN A 87 14.56 -4.38 -31.19
N LYS A 88 15.32 -3.45 -30.59
CA LYS A 88 16.76 -3.63 -30.36
C LYS A 88 17.00 -4.63 -29.23
N VAL A 89 17.49 -5.81 -29.60
CA VAL A 89 18.04 -6.81 -28.69
C VAL A 89 19.53 -6.54 -28.58
N ASP A 90 19.98 -5.89 -27.51
CA ASP A 90 21.41 -5.78 -27.23
C ASP A 90 21.97 -7.20 -27.01
N GLY A 91 22.96 -7.55 -27.83
CA GLY A 91 23.43 -8.90 -28.16
C GLY A 91 24.08 -9.71 -27.03
N SER A 92 23.35 -9.98 -25.94
CA SER A 92 23.74 -11.03 -24.99
C SER A 92 23.24 -12.40 -25.46
N PHE A 93 24.12 -13.41 -25.37
CA PHE A 93 23.92 -14.81 -25.78
C PHE A 93 22.80 -15.57 -25.06
N GLU A 94 22.12 -14.94 -24.11
CA GLU A 94 21.00 -15.55 -23.39
C GLU A 94 19.71 -15.40 -24.22
N ASN A 95 18.99 -16.52 -24.44
CA ASN A 95 17.84 -16.65 -25.35
C ASN A 95 16.95 -15.38 -25.39
N PRO A 96 17.14 -14.48 -26.38
CA PRO A 96 16.60 -13.12 -26.33
C PRO A 96 15.07 -13.10 -26.40
N LYS A 97 14.48 -14.16 -26.96
CA LYS A 97 13.03 -14.36 -27.05
C LYS A 97 12.39 -14.48 -25.67
N ASN A 98 13.02 -15.21 -24.75
CA ASN A 98 12.49 -15.42 -23.40
C ASN A 98 12.59 -14.13 -22.57
N LYS A 99 13.72 -13.43 -22.64
CA LYS A 99 13.93 -12.14 -21.97
C LYS A 99 12.95 -11.08 -22.45
N ARG A 100 12.67 -11.02 -23.76
CA ARG A 100 11.66 -10.13 -24.35
C ARG A 100 10.25 -10.45 -23.83
N ARG A 101 9.87 -11.73 -23.82
CA ARG A 101 8.57 -12.18 -23.30
C ARG A 101 8.37 -11.84 -21.83
N LEU A 102 9.39 -12.06 -20.99
CA LEU A 102 9.34 -11.72 -19.57
C LEU A 102 9.22 -10.21 -19.35
N ARG A 103 9.95 -9.40 -20.12
CA ARG A 103 9.85 -7.93 -20.06
C ARG A 103 8.46 -7.44 -20.46
N MET A 104 7.89 -7.99 -21.54
CA MET A 104 6.53 -7.67 -21.99
C MET A 104 5.48 -8.07 -20.96
N ALA A 105 5.58 -9.30 -20.42
CA ALA A 105 4.68 -9.77 -19.37
C ALA A 105 4.75 -8.91 -18.11
N GLY A 106 5.96 -8.54 -17.66
CA GLY A 106 6.15 -7.65 -16.52
C GLY A 106 5.55 -6.26 -16.74
N ALA A 107 5.77 -5.67 -17.91
CA ALA A 107 5.18 -4.36 -18.25
C ALA A 107 3.65 -4.44 -18.36
N PHE A 108 3.11 -5.52 -18.90
CA PHE A 108 1.67 -5.75 -18.99
C PHE A 108 1.03 -5.91 -17.61
N ILE A 109 1.61 -6.76 -16.74
CA ILE A 109 1.13 -6.94 -15.36
C ILE A 109 1.15 -5.59 -14.62
N GLN A 110 2.24 -4.84 -14.75
CA GLN A 110 2.36 -3.53 -14.12
C GLN A 110 1.29 -2.55 -14.63
N ALA A 111 1.04 -2.49 -15.94
CA ALA A 111 -0.01 -1.66 -16.50
C ALA A 111 -1.39 -2.03 -15.97
N ASN A 112 -1.73 -3.32 -15.92
CA ASN A 112 -3.00 -3.79 -15.38
C ASN A 112 -3.17 -3.43 -13.90
N ILE A 113 -2.12 -3.57 -13.09
CA ILE A 113 -2.14 -3.21 -11.66
C ILE A 113 -2.45 -1.71 -11.49
N TRP A 114 -1.78 -0.83 -12.24
CA TRP A 114 -2.06 0.61 -12.18
C TRP A 114 -3.44 0.99 -12.69
N MET A 115 -3.89 0.36 -13.78
CA MET A 115 -5.25 0.56 -14.30
C MET A 115 -6.30 0.10 -13.29
N HIS A 116 -6.05 -0.97 -12.55
CA HIS A 116 -6.95 -1.44 -11.50
C HIS A 116 -7.01 -0.47 -10.32
N LEU A 117 -5.87 0.12 -9.92
CA LEU A 117 -5.86 1.18 -8.90
C LEU A 117 -6.58 2.44 -9.37
N LEU A 118 -6.40 2.84 -10.63
CA LEU A 118 -7.10 3.97 -11.23
C LEU A 118 -8.61 3.72 -11.26
N TYR A 119 -9.02 2.52 -11.66
CA TYR A 119 -10.41 2.09 -11.62
C TYR A 119 -10.98 2.13 -10.19
N ALA A 120 -10.22 1.63 -9.20
CA ALA A 120 -10.59 1.69 -7.79
C ALA A 120 -10.75 3.14 -7.29
N ALA A 121 -9.87 4.06 -7.73
CA ALA A 121 -9.94 5.47 -7.40
C ALA A 121 -11.17 6.15 -8.01
N LEU A 122 -11.46 5.87 -9.28
CA LEU A 122 -12.63 6.43 -9.98
C LEU A 122 -13.95 5.95 -9.38
N LEU A 123 -14.04 4.67 -9.01
CA LEU A 123 -15.24 4.11 -8.40
C LEU A 123 -15.33 4.30 -6.88
N VAL A 124 -14.29 4.84 -6.24
CA VAL A 124 -14.17 4.91 -4.78
C VAL A 124 -14.38 3.53 -4.16
N SER A 125 -13.73 2.49 -4.70
CA SER A 125 -13.94 1.10 -4.28
C SER A 125 -12.71 0.55 -3.53
N PRO A 126 -12.75 0.43 -2.19
CA PRO A 126 -11.63 -0.08 -1.42
C PRO A 126 -11.31 -1.55 -1.76
N HIS A 127 -12.31 -2.33 -2.18
CA HIS A 127 -12.13 -3.73 -2.55
C HIS A 127 -11.17 -3.87 -3.76
N HIS A 128 -11.26 -2.95 -4.73
CA HIS A 128 -10.40 -2.93 -5.92
C HIS A 128 -9.00 -2.34 -5.63
N MET A 129 -8.77 -1.74 -4.46
CA MET A 129 -7.42 -1.31 -4.05
C MET A 129 -6.59 -2.45 -3.45
N ALA A 130 -7.25 -3.48 -2.90
CA ALA A 130 -6.58 -4.58 -2.22
C ALA A 130 -5.64 -5.40 -3.14
N PRO A 131 -5.99 -5.74 -4.40
CA PRO A 131 -5.09 -6.44 -5.30
C PRO A 131 -3.79 -5.66 -5.56
N TRP A 132 -3.89 -4.34 -5.74
CA TRP A 132 -2.73 -3.46 -5.92
C TRP A 132 -1.82 -3.51 -4.69
N LEU A 133 -2.39 -3.38 -3.48
CA LEU A 133 -1.64 -3.46 -2.23
C LEU A 133 -0.93 -4.80 -2.06
N PHE A 134 -1.62 -5.91 -2.35
CA PHE A 134 -1.05 -7.25 -2.21
C PHE A 134 0.16 -7.46 -3.12
N VAL A 135 0.05 -7.07 -4.40
CA VAL A 135 1.18 -7.19 -5.35
C VAL A 135 2.33 -6.29 -4.94
N HIS A 136 2.08 -5.04 -4.57
CA HIS A 136 3.13 -4.11 -4.18
C HIS A 136 3.81 -4.50 -2.86
N LEU A 137 3.09 -5.09 -1.90
CA LEU A 137 3.65 -5.69 -0.69
C LEU A 137 4.53 -6.89 -1.02
N GLY A 138 4.11 -7.76 -1.94
CA GLY A 138 4.94 -8.87 -2.43
C GLY A 138 6.25 -8.36 -3.06
N ILE A 139 6.18 -7.34 -3.92
CA ILE A 139 7.37 -6.71 -4.52
C ILE A 139 8.27 -6.09 -3.45
N LEU A 140 7.70 -5.43 -2.43
CA LEU A 140 8.46 -4.88 -1.31
C LEU A 140 9.21 -5.99 -0.56
N ALA A 141 8.52 -7.08 -0.23
CA ALA A 141 9.11 -8.22 0.45
C ALA A 141 10.28 -8.80 -0.37
N CYS A 142 10.10 -9.02 -1.67
CA CYS A 142 11.17 -9.49 -2.56
C CYS A 142 12.35 -8.50 -2.64
N LYS A 143 12.09 -7.19 -2.66
CA LYS A 143 13.17 -6.18 -2.67
C LYS A 143 13.92 -6.13 -1.34
N LEU A 144 13.22 -6.27 -0.22
CA LEU A 144 13.82 -6.31 1.11
C LEU A 144 14.68 -7.56 1.27
N THR A 145 14.20 -8.74 0.87
CA THR A 145 15.01 -9.97 0.91
C THR A 145 16.23 -9.89 -0.01
N ALA A 146 16.08 -9.32 -1.21
CA ALA A 146 17.23 -9.09 -2.09
C ALA A 146 18.24 -8.10 -1.48
N ALA A 147 17.77 -7.07 -0.78
CA ALA A 147 18.62 -6.09 -0.10
C ALA A 147 19.33 -6.70 1.13
N THR A 148 18.67 -7.54 1.91
CA THR A 148 19.29 -8.23 3.05
C THR A 148 20.35 -9.22 2.60
N ILE A 149 20.08 -10.01 1.56
CA ILE A 149 21.07 -10.93 0.95
C ILE A 149 22.27 -10.12 0.45
N LYS A 150 22.06 -9.04 -0.32
CA LYS A 150 23.16 -8.20 -0.81
C LYS A 150 23.94 -7.55 0.33
N GLY A 151 23.27 -7.08 1.37
CA GLY A 151 23.90 -6.48 2.55
C GLY A 151 24.75 -7.49 3.33
N HIS A 152 24.33 -8.75 3.38
CA HIS A 152 25.10 -9.82 4.02
C HIS A 152 26.37 -10.20 3.23
N PHE A 153 26.33 -10.11 1.90
CA PHE A 153 27.45 -10.51 1.04
C PHE A 153 28.35 -9.35 0.56
N ARG A 154 27.91 -8.07 0.62
CA ARG A 154 28.67 -6.93 0.07
C ARG A 154 28.75 -5.74 1.03
N CYS A 155 29.98 -5.32 1.34
CA CYS A 155 30.34 -4.08 2.05
C CYS A 155 30.35 -2.84 1.14
N GLN A 156 29.33 -2.61 0.31
CA GLN A 156 29.25 -1.36 -0.48
C GLN A 156 28.27 -0.37 0.17
N GLY A 157 28.82 0.62 0.89
CA GLY A 157 28.05 1.62 1.65
C GLY A 157 27.25 2.58 0.77
N ASP A 158 27.76 2.95 -0.41
CA ASP A 158 27.16 4.05 -1.20
C ASP A 158 25.87 3.64 -1.94
N LEU A 159 25.80 2.39 -2.40
CA LEU A 159 24.56 1.81 -2.95
C LEU A 159 23.46 1.66 -1.88
N ARG A 160 23.82 1.68 -0.59
CA ARG A 160 22.89 1.49 0.53
C ARG A 160 21.96 2.69 0.71
N THR A 161 22.47 3.91 0.63
CA THR A 161 21.66 5.13 0.87
C THR A 161 20.53 5.27 -0.16
N ARG A 162 20.86 5.13 -1.46
CA ARG A 162 19.88 5.23 -2.55
C ARG A 162 18.83 4.11 -2.50
N THR A 163 19.23 2.90 -2.12
CA THR A 163 18.29 1.79 -1.95
C THR A 163 17.38 1.98 -0.75
N THR A 164 17.89 2.52 0.35
CA THR A 164 17.09 2.87 1.53
C THR A 164 16.08 3.97 1.22
N ILE A 165 16.46 5.06 0.56
CA ILE A 165 15.54 6.14 0.17
C ILE A 165 14.42 5.59 -0.73
N ASN A 166 14.77 4.80 -1.74
CA ASN A 166 13.77 4.19 -2.63
C ASN A 166 12.82 3.25 -1.87
N ALA A 167 13.31 2.50 -0.89
CA ALA A 167 12.49 1.64 -0.06
C ALA A 167 11.53 2.47 0.82
N ILE A 168 12.01 3.57 1.42
CA ILE A 168 11.18 4.48 2.23
C ILE A 168 10.06 5.07 1.36
N VAL A 169 10.40 5.63 0.19
CA VAL A 169 9.39 6.19 -0.74
C VAL A 169 8.36 5.13 -1.12
N TYR A 170 8.80 3.90 -1.39
CA TYR A 170 7.91 2.80 -1.73
C TYR A 170 6.98 2.39 -0.58
N VAL A 171 7.49 2.38 0.66
CA VAL A 171 6.69 2.13 1.87
C VAL A 171 5.68 3.26 2.11
N LEU A 172 6.08 4.52 1.91
CA LEU A 172 5.18 5.68 2.03
C LEU A 172 4.05 5.62 1.02
N VAL A 173 4.35 5.24 -0.23
CA VAL A 173 3.36 5.05 -1.28
C VAL A 173 2.36 3.95 -0.93
N ILE A 174 2.82 2.78 -0.48
CA ILE A 174 1.94 1.69 -0.03
C ILE A 174 1.10 2.15 1.17
N GLY A 175 1.72 2.85 2.11
CA GLY A 175 1.06 3.45 3.26
C GLY A 175 -0.06 4.39 2.83
N LEU A 176 0.21 5.31 1.90
CA LEU A 176 -0.79 6.27 1.40
C LEU A 176 -1.99 5.56 0.76
N VAL A 177 -1.76 4.55 -0.10
CA VAL A 177 -2.86 3.79 -0.71
C VAL A 177 -3.64 3.02 0.35
N TYR A 178 -2.98 2.48 1.37
CA TYR A 178 -3.64 1.83 2.50
C TYR A 178 -4.50 2.81 3.31
N LEU A 179 -3.98 4.00 3.60
CA LEU A 179 -4.75 5.04 4.30
C LEU A 179 -5.95 5.49 3.47
N ALA A 180 -5.77 5.65 2.17
CA ALA A 180 -6.87 5.98 1.26
C ALA A 180 -7.94 4.87 1.25
N MET A 181 -7.53 3.60 1.13
CA MET A 181 -8.44 2.46 1.22
C MET A 181 -9.25 2.49 2.51
N ARG A 182 -8.60 2.74 3.66
CA ARG A 182 -9.29 2.90 4.96
C ARG A 182 -10.26 4.08 4.95
N SER A 183 -9.83 5.24 4.46
CA SER A 183 -10.66 6.43 4.38
C SER A 183 -11.89 6.21 3.49
N PHE A 184 -11.74 5.45 2.40
CA PHE A 184 -12.84 5.10 1.49
C PHE A 184 -13.82 4.16 2.17
N THR A 185 -13.34 3.14 2.89
CA THR A 185 -14.21 2.25 3.67
C THR A 185 -15.00 3.02 4.73
N THR A 186 -14.37 3.95 5.45
CA THR A 186 -15.05 4.77 6.46
C THR A 186 -16.05 5.74 5.85
N ALA A 187 -15.72 6.34 4.69
CA ALA A 187 -16.62 7.24 3.97
C ALA A 187 -17.84 6.49 3.40
N LEU A 188 -17.62 5.33 2.76
CA LEU A 188 -18.69 4.48 2.23
C LEU A 188 -19.63 3.93 3.30
N ALA A 189 -19.16 3.79 4.55
CA ALA A 189 -20.00 3.38 5.66
C ALA A 189 -20.96 4.49 6.13
N ARG A 190 -20.72 5.75 5.74
CA ARG A 190 -21.49 6.92 6.18
C ARG A 190 -22.33 7.53 5.06
N ASP A 191 -21.77 7.59 3.86
CA ASP A 191 -22.35 8.25 2.71
C ASP A 191 -22.58 7.26 1.55
N VAL A 192 -23.55 7.62 0.70
CA VAL A 192 -23.84 6.87 -0.52
C VAL A 192 -22.68 7.05 -1.53
N PRO A 193 -22.19 5.98 -2.19
CA PRO A 193 -21.03 6.03 -3.10
C PRO A 193 -21.07 7.13 -4.17
N GLU A 194 -22.25 7.53 -4.64
CA GLU A 194 -22.42 8.57 -5.65
C GLU A 194 -21.95 9.96 -5.16
N ASN A 195 -22.16 10.27 -3.88
CA ASN A 195 -21.75 11.54 -3.28
C ASN A 195 -20.23 11.66 -3.11
N LEU A 196 -19.56 10.52 -2.97
CA LEU A 196 -18.12 10.40 -2.73
C LEU A 196 -17.28 10.52 -4.01
N ARG A 197 -17.88 10.29 -5.18
CA ARG A 197 -17.21 10.39 -6.49
C ARG A 197 -16.97 11.86 -6.86
N LEU A 198 -15.96 12.47 -6.24
CA LEU A 198 -15.59 13.87 -6.49
C LEU A 198 -15.33 14.15 -7.97
N CYS A 199 -14.73 13.19 -8.69
CA CYS A 199 -14.49 13.33 -10.13
C CYS A 199 -15.79 13.46 -10.95
N LEU A 200 -16.90 12.80 -10.57
CA LEU A 200 -18.18 12.97 -11.28
C LEU A 200 -18.71 14.40 -11.18
N LYS A 201 -18.45 15.11 -10.08
CA LYS A 201 -18.84 16.52 -9.95
C LYS A 201 -18.12 17.42 -10.97
N PHE A 202 -16.90 17.06 -11.37
CA PHE A 202 -16.14 17.78 -12.40
C PHE A 202 -16.44 17.28 -13.82
N ILE A 203 -16.68 15.98 -14.00
CA ILE A 203 -17.00 15.39 -15.31
C ILE A 203 -18.41 15.77 -15.77
N ASN A 204 -19.40 15.81 -14.87
CA ASN A 204 -20.79 16.07 -15.25
C ASN A 204 -21.00 17.42 -16.00
N PRO A 205 -20.39 18.55 -15.57
CA PRO A 205 -20.42 19.79 -16.35
C PRO A 205 -19.82 19.65 -17.75
N LEU A 206 -18.68 18.96 -17.87
CA LEU A 206 -18.02 18.72 -19.17
C LEU A 206 -18.88 17.82 -20.07
N LEU A 207 -19.50 16.78 -19.51
CA LEU A 207 -20.38 15.90 -20.25
C LEU A 207 -21.64 16.62 -20.74
N LYS A 208 -22.19 17.54 -19.92
CA LYS A 208 -23.30 18.41 -20.33
C LYS A 208 -22.90 19.35 -21.45
N TYR A 209 -21.69 19.91 -21.40
CA TYR A 209 -21.16 20.76 -22.46
C TYR A 209 -21.01 20.00 -23.78
N VAL A 210 -20.46 18.78 -23.74
CA VAL A 210 -20.27 17.95 -24.95
C VAL A 210 -21.59 17.46 -25.54
N ARG A 211 -22.62 17.19 -24.74
CA ARG A 211 -23.94 16.77 -25.24
C ARG A 211 -24.80 17.93 -25.74
N GLY A 212 -24.48 19.16 -25.35
CA GLY A 212 -25.20 20.37 -25.79
C GLY A 212 -24.74 20.92 -27.15
N HIS A 213 -23.72 20.31 -27.75
CA HIS A 213 -23.16 20.62 -29.07
C HIS A 213 -23.24 19.41 -29.98
#